data_AF-A0A1H1NUD0-F1
#
_entry.id   AF-A0A1H1NUD0-F1
#
_cell.length_a   1.000
_cell.length_b   1.000
_cell.length_c   1.000
_cell.angle_alpha   90.00
_cell.angle_beta   90.00
_cell.angle_gamma   90.00
#
_symmetry.space_group_name_H-M   'P 1'
#
loop_
_entity.id
_entity.type
_entity.pdbx_description
1 polymer ?
#
loop_
_entity_poly.entity_id
_entity_poly.type
_entity_poly.pdbx_seq_one_letter_code
_entity_poly.pdbx_strand_id
1 'polypeptide(L)'
;MLKGSFDLPVLFDLGATFAFALTGALAAIRRHYDIVGVLALALVSGIGGGLIRDGIFLRDGLTPLLTNPAYMYTITAATVVSLFFRQHVHRFHRLIAWVDALGLGAYAVFGVQKSLNSGLPPSAAVLVGVINAVGGGLLRDVLTREEPLVFKPGQFYLLTALVGAVGKVLVLPKMEYSNRLRLYRRCQS
;
A
#
# COMPACT_ATOMS: atom_id res chain seq x y z
N MET A 1 -10.82 13.40 -21.91
CA MET A 1 -9.56 12.63 -21.99
C MET A 1 -8.37 13.59 -21.95
N LEU A 2 -7.91 13.97 -20.75
CA LEU A 2 -6.66 14.74 -20.61
C LEU A 2 -5.53 13.73 -20.37
N LYS A 3 -4.82 13.41 -21.45
CA LYS A 3 -3.70 12.45 -21.48
C LYS A 3 -2.40 13.09 -21.00
N GLY A 4 -2.48 13.90 -19.93
CA GLY A 4 -1.37 14.63 -19.32
C GLY A 4 -1.20 14.37 -17.82
N SER A 5 -1.99 13.45 -17.24
CA SER A 5 -1.95 13.12 -15.83
C SER A 5 -0.71 12.27 -15.51
N PHE A 6 0.05 12.63 -14.47
CA PHE A 6 1.04 11.75 -13.83
C PHE A 6 0.31 10.56 -13.18
N ASP A 7 -0.11 9.60 -14.00
CA ASP A 7 -0.63 8.31 -13.57
C ASP A 7 0.54 7.37 -13.32
N LEU A 8 0.63 6.86 -12.09
CA LEU A 8 1.68 5.91 -11.75
C LEU A 8 1.41 4.58 -12.48
N PRO A 9 2.44 3.99 -13.10
CA PRO A 9 2.26 2.75 -13.84
C PRO A 9 1.93 1.58 -12.90
N VAL A 10 1.24 0.57 -13.42
CA VAL A 10 0.88 -0.67 -12.69
C VAL A 10 2.11 -1.36 -12.08
N LEU A 11 3.27 -1.22 -12.71
CA LEU A 11 4.53 -1.77 -12.21
C LEU A 11 4.89 -1.23 -10.82
N PHE A 12 4.50 0.00 -10.50
CA PHE A 12 4.72 0.58 -9.19
C PHE A 12 3.87 -0.09 -8.11
N ASP A 13 2.60 -0.39 -8.42
CA ASP A 13 1.69 -1.13 -7.53
C ASP A 13 2.20 -2.56 -7.29
N LEU A 14 2.68 -3.22 -8.35
CA LEU A 14 3.30 -4.54 -8.27
C LEU A 14 4.59 -4.53 -7.44
N GLY A 15 5.43 -3.51 -7.59
CA GLY A 15 6.65 -3.35 -6.78
C GLY A 15 6.35 -3.13 -5.30
N ALA A 16 5.36 -2.29 -4.98
CA ALA A 16 4.89 -2.10 -3.62
C ALA A 16 4.31 -3.41 -3.06
N THR A 17 3.42 -4.08 -3.80
CA THR A 17 2.84 -5.38 -3.43
C THR A 17 3.93 -6.40 -3.13
N PHE A 18 4.96 -6.49 -3.97
CA PHE A 18 6.10 -7.38 -3.76
C PHE A 18 6.84 -7.05 -2.45
N ALA A 19 7.15 -5.79 -2.20
CA ALA A 19 7.84 -5.36 -0.98
C ALA A 19 7.04 -5.70 0.28
N PHE A 20 5.74 -5.39 0.31
CA PHE A 20 4.88 -5.73 1.45
C PHE A 20 4.67 -7.24 1.61
N ALA A 21 4.50 -7.97 0.51
CA ALA A 21 4.40 -9.43 0.56
C ALA A 21 5.69 -10.06 1.11
N LEU A 22 6.85 -9.51 0.75
CA LEU A 22 8.14 -9.92 1.27
C LEU A 22 8.20 -9.72 2.79
N THR A 23 7.83 -8.54 3.29
CA THR A 23 7.86 -8.27 4.74
C THR A 23 6.84 -9.10 5.52
N GLY A 24 5.65 -9.34 4.96
CA GLY A 24 4.64 -10.26 5.50
C GLY A 24 5.14 -11.71 5.59
N ALA A 25 5.73 -12.23 4.51
CA ALA A 25 6.32 -13.56 4.49
C ALA A 25 7.46 -13.70 5.50
N LEU A 26 8.36 -12.71 5.58
CA LEU A 26 9.45 -12.71 6.56
C LEU A 26 8.93 -12.68 8.00
N ALA A 27 7.85 -11.95 8.29
CA ALA A 27 7.21 -11.92 9.60
C ALA A 27 6.65 -13.30 9.98
N ALA A 28 5.97 -13.99 9.05
CA ALA A 28 5.48 -15.35 9.25
C ALA A 28 6.61 -16.36 9.51
N ILE A 29 7.71 -16.26 8.74
CA ILE A 29 8.89 -17.12 8.90
C ILE A 29 9.53 -16.95 10.29
N ARG A 30 9.64 -15.70 10.78
CA ARG A 30 10.13 -15.41 12.14
C ARG A 30 9.24 -16.01 13.23
N ARG A 31 7.95 -16.19 12.95
CA ARG A 31 6.97 -16.83 13.83
C ARG A 31 6.88 -18.34 13.67
N HIS A 32 7.77 -18.94 12.86
CA HIS A 32 7.80 -20.39 12.60
C HIS A 32 6.49 -20.94 12.01
N TYR A 33 5.76 -20.12 11.24
CA TYR A 33 4.60 -20.59 10.50
C TYR A 33 5.01 -21.53 9.36
N ASP A 34 4.08 -22.40 8.96
CA ASP A 34 4.23 -23.28 7.81
C ASP A 34 4.10 -22.51 6.50
N ILE A 35 4.31 -23.19 5.36
CA ILE A 35 4.30 -22.54 4.03
C ILE A 35 2.94 -21.87 3.76
N VAL A 36 1.84 -22.49 4.20
CA VAL A 36 0.50 -21.92 4.04
C VAL A 36 0.38 -20.62 4.84
N GLY A 37 0.82 -20.60 6.10
CA GLY A 37 0.84 -19.40 6.92
C GLY A 37 1.75 -18.30 6.35
N VAL A 38 2.90 -18.66 5.78
CA VAL A 38 3.81 -17.70 5.13
C VAL A 38 3.14 -17.05 3.93
N LEU A 39 2.53 -17.85 3.04
CA LEU A 39 1.82 -17.32 1.87
C LEU A 39 0.62 -16.47 2.29
N ALA A 40 -0.14 -16.89 3.30
CA ALA A 40 -1.29 -16.15 3.80
C ALA A 40 -0.91 -14.77 4.33
N LEU A 41 0.15 -14.66 5.13
CA LEU A 41 0.63 -13.36 5.63
C LEU A 41 1.25 -12.51 4.51
N ALA A 42 1.90 -13.12 3.52
CA ALA A 42 2.39 -12.42 2.33
C ALA A 42 1.24 -11.81 1.53
N LEU A 43 0.15 -12.56 1.33
CA LEU A 43 -1.07 -12.10 0.66
C LEU A 43 -1.71 -10.93 1.41
N VAL A 44 -1.96 -11.10 2.72
CA VAL A 44 -2.61 -10.07 3.53
C VAL A 44 -1.76 -8.81 3.59
N SER A 45 -0.44 -8.93 3.74
CA SER A 45 0.44 -7.77 3.78
C SER A 45 0.57 -7.10 2.41
N GLY A 46 0.76 -7.88 1.36
CA GLY A 46 0.97 -7.40 -0.02
C GLY A 46 -0.21 -6.61 -0.58
N ILE A 47 -1.42 -7.18 -0.51
CA ILE A 47 -2.60 -6.58 -1.15
C ILE A 47 -3.66 -6.08 -0.17
N GLY A 48 -3.56 -6.38 1.13
CA GLY A 48 -4.62 -6.06 2.10
C GLY A 48 -4.95 -4.57 2.18
N GLY A 49 -3.95 -3.69 2.15
CA GLY A 49 -4.18 -2.24 2.10
C GLY A 49 -4.93 -1.79 0.84
N GLY A 50 -4.56 -2.36 -0.32
CA GLY A 50 -5.22 -2.12 -1.59
C GLY A 50 -6.65 -2.69 -1.65
N LEU A 51 -6.91 -3.82 -1.00
CA LEU A 51 -8.24 -4.39 -0.85
C LEU A 51 -9.13 -3.52 0.04
N ILE A 52 -8.60 -2.97 1.14
CA ILE A 52 -9.31 -1.99 1.97
C ILE A 52 -9.65 -0.75 1.14
N ARG A 53 -8.67 -0.20 0.42
CA ARG A 53 -8.85 0.96 -0.48
C ARG A 53 -9.96 0.70 -1.50
N ASP A 54 -9.82 -0.37 -2.28
CA ASP A 54 -10.71 -0.63 -3.42
C ASP A 54 -12.09 -1.11 -2.96
N GLY A 55 -12.15 -2.02 -1.98
CA GLY A 55 -13.39 -2.64 -1.54
C GLY A 55 -14.23 -1.78 -0.59
N ILE A 56 -13.59 -1.06 0.33
CA ILE A 56 -14.32 -0.27 1.35
C ILE A 56 -14.59 1.14 0.86
N PHE A 57 -13.57 1.81 0.30
CA PHE A 57 -13.61 3.24 0.03
C PHE A 57 -13.99 3.59 -1.42
N LEU A 58 -13.40 2.92 -2.42
CA LEU A 58 -13.63 3.28 -3.82
C LEU A 58 -14.90 2.64 -4.39
N ARG A 59 -15.12 1.34 -4.13
CA ARG A 59 -16.31 0.58 -4.56
C ARG A 59 -16.56 0.62 -6.08
N ASP A 60 -15.51 0.80 -6.88
CA ASP A 60 -15.57 0.88 -8.36
C ASP A 60 -15.65 -0.50 -9.05
N GLY A 61 -16.20 -1.52 -8.40
CA GLY A 61 -16.31 -2.89 -8.91
C GLY A 61 -15.13 -3.81 -8.54
N LEU A 62 -14.87 -4.81 -9.39
CA LEU A 62 -13.84 -5.83 -9.16
C LEU A 62 -12.43 -5.21 -9.25
N THR A 63 -11.68 -5.29 -8.16
CA THR A 63 -10.33 -4.72 -8.10
C THR A 63 -9.33 -5.45 -9.04
N PRO A 64 -8.40 -4.72 -9.68
CA PRO A 64 -7.25 -5.30 -10.37
C PRO A 64 -6.42 -6.27 -9.53
N LEU A 65 -6.43 -6.10 -8.20
CA LEU A 65 -5.71 -6.96 -7.25
C LEU A 65 -6.19 -8.40 -7.25
N LEU A 66 -7.46 -8.63 -7.63
CA LEU A 66 -8.09 -9.96 -7.70
C LEU A 66 -8.24 -10.45 -9.14
N THR A 67 -8.30 -9.55 -10.11
CA THR A 67 -8.55 -9.90 -11.52
C THR A 67 -7.27 -10.05 -12.33
N ASN A 68 -6.18 -9.38 -11.95
CA ASN A 68 -4.90 -9.49 -12.65
C ASN A 68 -4.00 -10.54 -11.98
N PRO A 69 -3.67 -11.65 -12.66
CA PRO A 69 -2.85 -12.72 -12.11
C PRO A 69 -1.42 -12.27 -11.75
N ALA A 70 -0.95 -11.14 -12.31
CA ALA A 70 0.35 -10.59 -12.00
C ALA A 70 0.56 -10.34 -10.49
N TYR A 71 -0.48 -9.92 -9.76
CA TYR A 71 -0.40 -9.72 -8.31
C TYR A 71 -0.15 -11.02 -7.56
N MET A 72 -0.80 -12.11 -8.00
CA MET A 72 -0.61 -13.41 -7.37
C MET A 72 0.80 -13.93 -7.64
N TYR A 73 1.31 -13.75 -8.87
CA TYR A 73 2.70 -14.07 -9.19
C TYR A 73 3.72 -13.26 -8.39
N THR A 74 3.51 -11.95 -8.18
CA THR A 74 4.42 -11.15 -7.34
C THR A 74 4.41 -11.61 -5.89
N ILE A 75 3.25 -11.96 -5.33
CA ILE A 75 3.16 -12.41 -3.93
C ILE A 75 3.81 -13.77 -3.76
N THR A 76 3.60 -14.71 -4.69
CA THR A 76 4.28 -16.01 -4.67
C THR A 76 5.79 -15.83 -4.85
N ALA A 77 6.23 -14.97 -5.77
CA ALA A 77 7.65 -14.67 -5.96
C ALA A 77 8.27 -14.08 -4.69
N ALA A 78 7.61 -13.12 -4.04
CA ALA A 78 8.07 -12.56 -2.77
C ALA A 78 8.16 -13.63 -1.67
N THR A 79 7.18 -14.54 -1.61
CA THR A 79 7.19 -15.67 -0.67
C THR A 79 8.39 -16.59 -0.90
N VAL A 80 8.66 -16.97 -2.15
CA VAL A 80 9.82 -17.80 -2.52
C VAL A 80 11.13 -17.11 -2.16
N VAL A 81 11.28 -15.83 -2.50
CA VAL A 81 12.46 -15.02 -2.14
C VAL A 81 12.64 -14.97 -0.62
N SER A 82 11.57 -14.73 0.14
CA SER A 82 11.62 -14.73 1.61
C SER A 82 12.13 -16.04 2.20
N LEU A 83 11.78 -17.18 1.61
CA LEU A 83 12.27 -18.49 2.06
C LEU A 83 13.79 -18.65 1.84
N PHE A 84 14.32 -18.18 0.71
CA PHE A 84 15.77 -18.18 0.45
C PHE A 84 16.53 -17.25 1.41
N PHE A 85 15.96 -16.10 1.73
CA PHE A 85 16.61 -15.11 2.59
C PHE A 85 16.43 -15.36 4.09
N ARG A 86 15.67 -16.39 4.50
CA ARG A 86 15.34 -16.72 5.92
C ARG A 86 16.52 -16.61 6.88
N GLN A 87 17.71 -17.09 6.49
CA GLN A 87 18.90 -17.11 7.35
C GLN A 87 19.54 -15.72 7.58
N HIS A 88 19.33 -14.77 6.67
CA HIS A 88 19.96 -13.44 6.70
C HIS A 88 19.08 -12.35 7.32
N VAL A 89 17.84 -12.69 7.66
CA VAL A 89 16.79 -11.77 8.13
C VAL A 89 17.18 -10.99 9.40
N HIS A 90 17.96 -11.59 10.30
CA HIS A 90 18.39 -10.92 11.53
C HIS A 90 19.45 -9.84 11.27
N ARG A 91 20.28 -10.01 10.23
CA ARG A 91 21.40 -9.08 9.93
C ARG A 91 20.92 -7.77 9.30
N PHE A 92 19.81 -7.80 8.57
CA PHE A 92 19.34 -6.66 7.77
C PHE A 92 18.06 -6.00 8.30
N HIS A 93 17.62 -6.31 9.53
CA HIS A 93 16.35 -5.84 10.05
C HIS A 93 16.18 -4.31 9.97
N ARG A 94 17.25 -3.55 10.27
CA ARG A 94 17.21 -2.07 10.23
C ARG A 94 17.10 -1.54 8.80
N LEU A 95 17.82 -2.13 7.84
CA LEU A 95 17.76 -1.74 6.43
C LEU A 95 16.38 -2.04 5.84
N ILE A 96 15.82 -3.21 6.17
CA ILE A 96 14.47 -3.61 5.73
C ILE A 96 13.44 -2.61 6.26
N ALA A 97 13.53 -2.20 7.54
CA ALA A 97 12.60 -1.22 8.11
C ALA A 97 12.66 0.16 7.43
N TRP A 98 13.86 0.62 7.05
CA TRP A 98 14.01 1.88 6.30
C TRP A 98 13.44 1.80 4.88
N VAL A 99 13.72 0.70 4.18
CA VAL A 99 13.18 0.46 2.83
C VAL A 99 11.66 0.33 2.88
N ASP A 100 11.12 -0.34 3.90
CA ASP A 100 9.68 -0.48 4.13
C ASP A 100 9.04 0.90 4.37
N ALA A 101 9.62 1.75 5.23
CA ALA A 101 9.13 3.11 5.46
C ALA A 101 9.13 3.99 4.19
N LEU A 102 10.17 3.91 3.35
CA LEU A 102 10.19 4.60 2.06
C LEU A 102 9.13 4.03 1.10
N GLY A 103 8.98 2.71 1.09
CA GLY A 103 7.93 2.00 0.35
C GLY A 103 6.52 2.43 0.73
N LEU A 104 6.27 2.72 2.01
CA LEU A 104 4.99 3.26 2.47
C LEU A 104 4.68 4.64 1.90
N GLY A 105 5.64 5.56 1.92
CA GLY A 105 5.45 6.90 1.34
C GLY A 105 5.12 6.81 -0.15
N ALA A 106 5.89 6.00 -0.87
CA ALA A 106 5.65 5.68 -2.27
C ALA A 106 4.25 5.09 -2.50
N TYR A 107 3.85 4.09 -1.72
CA TYR A 107 2.56 3.42 -1.90
C TYR A 107 1.37 4.29 -1.48
N ALA A 108 1.58 5.23 -0.56
CA ALA A 108 0.60 6.25 -0.21
C ALA A 108 0.32 7.17 -1.40
N VAL A 109 1.36 7.60 -2.13
CA VAL A 109 1.21 8.40 -3.37
C VAL A 109 0.35 7.67 -4.40
N PHE A 110 0.60 6.37 -4.60
CA PHE A 110 -0.20 5.55 -5.51
C PHE A 110 -1.66 5.46 -5.07
N GLY A 111 -1.90 5.21 -3.78
CA GLY A 111 -3.24 5.18 -3.19
C GLY A 111 -4.00 6.50 -3.39
N VAL A 112 -3.35 7.64 -3.11
CA VAL A 112 -3.93 8.98 -3.34
C VAL A 112 -4.29 9.18 -4.81
N GLN A 113 -3.39 8.84 -5.74
CA GLN A 113 -3.65 8.99 -7.17
C GLN A 113 -4.89 8.18 -7.59
N LYS A 114 -4.98 6.91 -7.16
CA LYS A 114 -6.13 6.06 -7.48
C LYS A 114 -7.42 6.62 -6.86
N SER A 115 -7.37 7.05 -5.61
CA SER A 115 -8.52 7.66 -4.92
C SER A 115 -9.03 8.93 -5.61
N LEU A 116 -8.12 9.81 -6.02
CA LEU A 116 -8.48 11.01 -6.78
C LEU A 116 -9.13 10.65 -8.11
N ASN A 117 -8.63 9.63 -8.80
CA ASN A 117 -9.16 9.17 -10.09
C ASN A 117 -10.56 8.55 -9.97
N SER A 118 -10.90 7.97 -8.82
CA SER A 118 -12.27 7.56 -8.49
C SER A 118 -13.18 8.71 -8.03
N GLY A 119 -12.70 9.96 -8.09
CA GLY A 119 -13.51 11.15 -7.80
C GLY A 119 -13.55 11.58 -6.33
N LEU A 120 -12.74 10.97 -5.44
CA LEU A 120 -12.65 11.41 -4.06
C LEU A 120 -12.05 12.82 -3.96
N PRO A 121 -12.54 13.66 -3.03
CA PRO A 121 -11.94 14.96 -2.79
C PRO A 121 -10.53 14.79 -2.21
N PRO A 122 -9.63 15.78 -2.40
CA PRO A 122 -8.22 15.64 -2.03
C PRO A 122 -7.95 15.28 -0.57
N SER A 123 -8.74 15.82 0.36
CA SER A 123 -8.64 15.46 1.79
C SER A 123 -8.97 13.99 2.06
N ALA A 124 -10.04 13.48 1.45
CA ALA A 124 -10.42 12.08 1.55
C ALA A 124 -9.40 11.17 0.83
N ALA A 125 -8.88 11.60 -0.31
CA ALA A 125 -7.87 10.86 -1.05
C ALA A 125 -6.57 10.71 -0.24
N VAL A 126 -6.12 11.74 0.49
CA VAL A 126 -4.98 11.63 1.43
C VAL A 126 -5.24 10.56 2.48
N LEU A 127 -6.40 10.61 3.12
CA LEU A 127 -6.76 9.63 4.16
C LEU A 127 -6.78 8.20 3.61
N VAL A 128 -7.45 8.00 2.47
CA VAL A 128 -7.54 6.67 1.82
C VAL A 128 -6.17 6.20 1.33
N GLY A 129 -5.33 7.11 0.82
CA GLY A 129 -3.96 6.80 0.41
C GLY A 129 -3.07 6.38 1.58
N VAL A 130 -3.18 7.04 2.73
CA VAL A 130 -2.48 6.62 3.96
C VAL A 130 -2.97 5.25 4.40
N ILE A 131 -4.29 5.01 4.46
CA ILE A 131 -4.86 3.70 4.82
C ILE A 131 -4.40 2.60 3.87
N ASN A 132 -4.32 2.88 2.57
CA ASN A 132 -3.77 1.95 1.58
C ASN A 132 -2.32 1.56 1.92
N ALA A 133 -1.48 2.54 2.27
CA ALA A 133 -0.09 2.31 2.57
C ALA A 133 0.15 1.55 3.89
N VAL A 134 -0.55 1.95 4.97
CA VAL A 134 -0.35 1.31 6.28
C VAL A 134 -1.16 0.03 6.46
N GLY A 135 -2.26 -0.12 5.72
CA GLY A 135 -3.28 -1.15 5.96
C GLY A 135 -2.73 -2.57 5.86
N GLY A 136 -1.87 -2.86 4.87
CA GLY A 136 -1.25 -4.19 4.73
C GLY A 136 -0.35 -4.56 5.90
N GLY A 137 0.48 -3.62 6.37
CA GLY A 137 1.32 -3.81 7.55
C GLY A 137 0.51 -3.93 8.84
N LEU A 138 -0.55 -3.13 8.98
CA LEU A 138 -1.43 -3.17 10.16
C LEU A 138 -2.18 -4.52 10.25
N LEU A 139 -2.73 -5.00 9.13
CA LEU A 139 -3.37 -6.31 9.08
C LEU A 139 -2.38 -7.44 9.43
N ARG A 140 -1.17 -7.39 8.87
CA ARG A 140 -0.09 -8.34 9.21
C ARG A 140 0.17 -8.35 10.72
N ASP A 141 0.41 -7.18 11.31
CA ASP A 141 0.80 -7.05 12.70
C ASP A 141 -0.33 -7.60 13.62
N VAL A 142 -1.59 -7.25 13.35
CA VAL A 142 -2.77 -7.77 14.06
C VAL A 142 -2.87 -9.30 13.96
N LEU A 143 -2.70 -9.86 12.76
CA LEU A 143 -2.75 -11.33 12.57
C LEU A 143 -1.61 -12.05 13.28
N THR A 144 -0.43 -11.43 13.36
CA THR A 144 0.72 -11.97 14.13
C THR A 144 0.61 -11.74 15.64
N ARG A 145 -0.46 -11.07 16.10
CA ARG A 145 -0.63 -10.64 17.50
C ARG A 145 0.53 -9.77 17.99
N GLU A 146 1.07 -8.93 17.12
CA GLU A 146 2.01 -7.89 17.50
C GLU A 146 1.31 -6.54 17.56
N GLU A 147 1.79 -5.67 18.45
CA GLU A 147 1.41 -4.27 18.42
C GLU A 147 1.87 -3.64 17.09
N PRO A 148 0.93 -3.09 16.30
CA PRO A 148 1.24 -2.50 15.00
C PRO A 148 2.33 -1.44 15.07
N LEU A 149 3.25 -1.46 14.09
CA LEU A 149 4.35 -0.48 14.01
C LEU A 149 3.86 0.98 13.97
N VAL A 150 2.64 1.20 13.49
CA VAL A 150 1.98 2.51 13.44
C VAL A 150 1.75 3.11 14.83
N PHE A 151 1.56 2.28 15.86
CA PHE A 151 1.32 2.74 17.23
C PHE A 151 2.60 2.84 18.06
N LYS A 152 3.69 2.21 17.63
CA LYS A 152 4.94 2.22 18.38
C LYS A 152 5.65 3.58 18.31
N PRO A 153 6.04 4.17 19.45
CA PRO A 153 6.78 5.42 19.47
C PRO A 153 8.15 5.28 18.76
N GLY A 154 8.58 6.35 18.09
CA GLY A 154 9.86 6.40 17.37
C GLY A 154 9.85 5.77 15.97
N GLN A 155 8.70 5.29 15.48
CA GLN A 155 8.56 4.81 14.11
C GLN A 155 8.00 5.93 13.21
N PHE A 156 8.73 6.31 12.16
CA PHE A 156 8.30 7.32 11.18
C PHE A 156 7.36 6.74 10.11
N TYR A 157 6.69 5.64 10.41
CA TYR A 157 5.89 4.84 9.48
C TYR A 157 4.67 5.62 8.95
N LEU A 158 3.84 6.13 9.87
CA LEU A 158 2.68 6.93 9.51
C LEU A 158 3.10 8.26 8.89
N LEU A 159 4.21 8.83 9.37
CA LEU A 159 4.71 10.12 8.92
C LEU A 159 5.20 10.07 7.47
N THR A 160 5.93 9.02 7.09
CA THR A 160 6.35 8.82 5.69
C THR A 160 5.17 8.62 4.75
N ALA A 161 4.17 7.83 5.14
CA ALA A 161 2.92 7.67 4.38
C ALA A 161 2.17 9.01 4.22
N LEU A 162 2.05 9.78 5.31
CA LEU A 162 1.38 11.07 5.29
C LEU A 162 2.11 12.10 4.42
N VAL A 163 3.44 12.19 4.52
CA VAL A 163 4.26 13.07 3.70
C VAL A 163 4.13 12.73 2.22
N GLY A 164 4.15 11.44 1.86
CA GLY A 164 3.90 11.01 0.49
C GLY A 164 2.51 11.40 -0.01
N ALA A 165 1.47 11.10 0.79
CA ALA A 165 0.09 11.40 0.43
C ALA A 165 -0.17 12.90 0.24
N VAL A 166 0.29 13.73 1.18
CA VAL A 166 0.17 15.19 1.10
C VAL A 166 1.01 15.75 -0.05
N GLY A 167 2.25 15.27 -0.20
CA GLY A 167 3.13 15.66 -1.30
C GLY A 167 2.48 15.44 -2.66
N LYS A 168 1.80 14.31 -2.85
CA LYS A 168 1.07 14.04 -4.09
C LYS A 168 -0.03 15.07 -4.36
N VAL A 169 -0.82 15.43 -3.34
CA VAL A 169 -1.88 16.45 -3.51
C VAL A 169 -1.29 17.83 -3.80
N LEU A 170 -0.18 18.20 -3.15
CA LEU A 170 0.46 19.51 -3.34
C LEU A 170 1.07 19.69 -4.75
N VAL A 171 1.59 18.60 -5.34
CA VAL A 171 2.17 18.62 -6.69
C VAL A 171 1.09 18.72 -7.78
N LEU A 172 -0.19 18.50 -7.46
CA LEU A 172 -1.26 18.65 -8.45
C LEU A 172 -1.36 20.12 -8.89
N PRO A 173 -1.42 20.40 -10.21
CA PRO A 173 -1.62 21.75 -10.71
C PRO A 173 -2.87 22.38 -10.09
N LYS A 174 -2.77 23.62 -9.57
CA LYS A 174 -3.91 24.35 -8.95
C LYS A 174 -5.17 24.37 -9.84
N MET A 175 -5.01 24.36 -11.15
CA MET A 175 -6.11 24.31 -12.14
C MET A 175 -6.85 22.97 -12.14
N GLU A 176 -6.13 21.85 -11.98
CA GLU A 176 -6.71 20.50 -11.95
C GLU A 176 -7.37 20.21 -10.60
N TYR A 177 -6.81 20.76 -9.52
CA TYR A 177 -7.40 20.77 -8.18
C TYR A 177 -8.78 21.48 -8.16
N SER A 178 -8.87 22.68 -8.77
CA SER A 178 -10.14 23.43 -8.85
C SER A 178 -11.19 22.71 -9.70
N ASN A 179 -10.78 22.11 -10.83
CA ASN A 179 -11.70 21.34 -11.67
C ASN A 179 -12.23 20.08 -10.98
N ARG A 180 -11.39 19.33 -10.25
CA ARG A 180 -11.85 18.16 -9.47
C ARG A 180 -12.79 18.54 -8.34
N LEU A 181 -12.55 19.65 -7.65
CA LEU A 181 -13.49 20.19 -6.64
C LEU A 181 -14.84 20.61 -7.24
N ARG A 182 -14.86 21.16 -8.45
CA ARG A 182 -16.11 21.51 -9.15
C ARG A 182 -16.88 20.27 -9.61
N LEU A 183 -16.20 19.26 -10.13
CA LEU A 183 -16.80 17.97 -10.49
C LEU A 183 -17.44 17.29 -9.27
N TYR A 184 -16.74 17.29 -8.14
CA TYR A 184 -17.27 16.74 -6.88
C TYR A 184 -18.58 17.44 -6.44
N ARG A 185 -18.64 18.77 -6.46
CA ARG A 185 -19.88 19.51 -6.14
C ARG A 185 -21.04 19.17 -7.07
N ARG A 186 -20.76 18.84 -8.33
CA ARG A 186 -21.78 18.46 -9.33
C ARG A 186 -22.33 17.05 -9.12
N CYS A 187 -21.57 16.12 -8.54
CA CYS A 187 -22.06 14.78 -8.24
C CYS A 187 -22.87 14.72 -6.93
N GLN A 188 -22.84 15.77 -6.12
CA GLN A 188 -23.62 15.88 -4.88
C GLN A 188 -24.91 16.71 -5.01
N SER A 189 -25.14 17.32 -6.17
CA SER A 189 -26.35 18.11 -6.52
C SER A 189 -27.23 17.34 -7.50
#